data_AF-A0A524CLT1-F1
#
_entry.id   AF-A0A524CLT1-F1
#
_cell.length_a   1.000
_cell.length_b   1.000
_cell.length_c   1.000
_cell.angle_alpha   90.00
_cell.angle_beta   90.00
_cell.angle_gamma   90.00
#
_symmetry.space_group_name_H-M   'P 1'
#
loop_
_entity.id
_entity.type
_entity.pdbx_description
1 polymer ?
#
loop_
_entity_poly.entity_id
_entity_poly.type
_entity_poly.pdbx_seq_one_letter_code
_entity_poly.pdbx_strand_id
1 'polypeptide(L)' 'MTERFIGNISTIGEWNWEKLSRCIVCNLPIKQDEAVTKCPYCGRYAHRDHLLEWIKIKGKCPFCGRKLNQNQLKL' A
#
# COMPACT_ATOMS: atom_id res chain seq x y z
N MET A 1 15.22 -10.39 44.86
CA MET A 1 14.77 -9.77 43.59
C MET A 1 16.03 -9.38 42.84
N THR A 2 16.37 -10.08 41.76
CA THR A 2 17.63 -9.88 41.03
C THR A 2 17.43 -8.80 39.96
N GLU A 3 18.16 -7.71 40.09
CA GLU A 3 18.16 -6.61 39.12
C GLU A 3 18.89 -7.06 37.85
N ARG A 4 18.26 -6.88 36.68
CA ARG A 4 18.87 -7.18 35.38
C ARG A 4 19.62 -5.96 34.89
N PHE A 5 20.95 -6.03 34.91
CA PHE A 5 21.82 -5.00 34.34
C PHE A 5 21.91 -5.19 32.82
N ILE A 6 21.37 -4.25 32.04
CA ILE A 6 21.55 -4.23 30.59
C ILE A 6 22.92 -3.60 30.32
N GLY A 7 23.87 -4.42 29.85
CA GLY A 7 25.28 -4.03 29.75
C GLY A 7 25.56 -2.87 28.79
N ASN A 8 25.11 -2.95 27.55
CA ASN A 8 25.30 -1.89 26.55
C ASN A 8 24.14 -1.87 25.56
N ILE A 9 23.44 -0.74 25.46
CA ILE A 9 22.46 -0.47 24.41
C ILE A 9 23.16 0.32 23.30
N SER A 10 23.09 -0.18 22.07
CA SER A 10 23.55 0.53 20.87
C SER A 10 22.38 0.76 19.93
N THR A 11 22.28 1.98 19.40
CA THR A 11 21.24 2.35 18.43
C THR A 11 21.66 1.82 17.05
N ILE A 12 20.85 0.91 16.50
CA ILE A 12 21.11 0.26 15.19
C ILE A 12 20.67 1.16 14.01
N GLY A 13 19.88 2.21 14.29
CA GLY A 13 19.41 3.20 13.32
C GLY A 13 18.07 3.81 13.73
N GLU A 14 17.57 4.72 12.91
CA GLU A 14 16.25 5.36 13.08
C GLU A 14 15.20 4.64 12.24
N TRP A 15 14.17 4.11 12.90
CA TRP A 15 13.04 3.45 12.23
C TRP A 15 11.99 4.49 11.85
N ASN A 16 11.92 4.84 10.57
CA ASN A 16 10.83 5.68 10.08
C ASN A 16 9.61 4.83 9.71
N TRP A 17 8.54 4.95 10.51
CA TRP A 17 7.26 4.27 10.31
C TRP A 17 6.25 5.08 9.48
N GLU A 18 6.64 6.25 8.96
CA GLU A 18 5.81 7.05 8.07
C GLU A 18 5.53 6.29 6.78
N LYS A 19 4.29 5.82 6.69
CA LYS A 19 3.86 4.94 5.62
C LYS A 19 3.50 5.79 4.40
N LEU A 20 4.47 5.97 3.50
CA LEU A 20 4.20 6.44 2.14
C LEU A 20 3.04 5.64 1.54
N SER A 21 2.17 6.30 0.79
CA SER A 21 1.08 5.63 0.09
C SER A 21 1.68 4.58 -0.85
N ARG A 22 1.29 3.32 -0.71
CA ARG A 22 1.80 2.20 -1.50
C ARG A 22 0.73 1.68 -2.43
N CYS A 23 1.16 1.26 -3.61
CA CYS A 23 0.28 0.62 -4.56
C CYS A 23 -0.15 -0.75 -4.04
N ILE A 24 -1.46 -1.01 -3.98
CA ILE A 24 -2.01 -2.30 -3.53
C ILE A 24 -1.74 -3.49 -4.45
N VAL A 25 -1.11 -3.27 -5.62
CA VAL A 25 -0.78 -4.33 -6.59
C VAL A 25 0.70 -4.70 -6.53
N CYS A 26 1.61 -3.72 -6.69
CA CYS A 26 3.06 -3.98 -6.70
C CYS A 26 3.75 -3.76 -5.34
N ASN A 27 3.04 -3.20 -4.35
CA ASN A 27 3.54 -2.86 -3.01
C ASN A 27 4.69 -1.83 -2.97
N LEU A 28 4.97 -1.17 -4.09
CA LEU A 28 5.94 -0.08 -4.18
C LEU A 28 5.30 1.26 -3.72
N PRO A 29 6.10 2.19 -3.17
CA PRO A 29 5.66 3.55 -2.89
C PRO A 29 5.13 4.23 -4.16
N ILE A 30 4.08 5.02 -3.98
CA ILE A 30 3.51 5.89 -5.00
C ILE A 30 4.16 7.27 -4.86
N LYS A 31 4.71 7.78 -5.96
CA LYS A 31 5.29 9.14 -6.02
C LYS A 31 4.22 10.16 -6.41
N GLN A 32 4.48 11.44 -6.12
CA GLN A 32 3.52 12.52 -6.38
C GLN A 32 3.15 12.68 -7.87
N ASP A 33 4.08 12.38 -8.77
CA ASP A 33 3.90 12.58 -10.22
C ASP A 33 3.40 11.32 -10.97
N GLU A 34 3.08 10.25 -10.24
CA GLU A 34 2.64 9.00 -10.85
C GLU A 34 1.11 9.00 -11.08
N ALA A 35 0.68 8.39 -12.18
CA ALA A 35 -0.74 8.20 -12.46
C ALA A 35 -1.34 7.21 -11.45
N VAL A 36 -2.23 7.71 -10.60
CA VAL A 36 -2.82 6.94 -9.50
C VAL A 36 -4.33 6.86 -9.63
N THR A 37 -4.86 5.77 -9.11
CA THR A 37 -6.29 5.64 -8.88
C THR A 37 -6.52 5.01 -7.50
N LYS A 38 -7.75 5.04 -7.02
CA LYS A 38 -8.12 4.43 -5.74
C LYS A 38 -9.32 3.55 -5.88
N CYS A 39 -9.35 2.48 -5.08
CA CYS A 39 -10.54 1.66 -4.96
C CYS A 39 -11.69 2.50 -4.36
N PRO A 40 -12.85 2.62 -5.01
CA PRO A 40 -13.99 3.38 -4.49
C PRO A 40 -14.57 2.77 -3.21
N TYR A 41 -14.28 1.50 -2.94
CA TYR A 41 -14.84 0.76 -1.80
C TYR A 41 -13.98 0.76 -0.54
N CYS A 42 -12.64 0.74 -0.67
CA CYS A 42 -11.73 0.72 0.48
C CYS A 42 -10.77 1.91 0.52
N GLY A 43 -10.81 2.81 -0.47
CA GLY A 43 -10.01 4.03 -0.51
C GLY A 43 -8.51 3.83 -0.71
N ARG A 44 -8.04 2.57 -0.85
CA ARG A 44 -6.62 2.27 -1.07
C ARG A 44 -6.17 2.71 -2.46
N TYR A 45 -4.95 3.23 -2.51
CA TYR A 45 -4.31 3.71 -3.73
C TYR A 45 -3.59 2.60 -4.50
N ALA A 46 -3.54 2.78 -5.81
CA ALA A 46 -2.78 1.96 -6.74
C ALA A 46 -2.25 2.84 -7.87
N HIS A 47 -1.14 2.42 -8.49
CA HIS A 47 -0.84 2.88 -9.84
C HIS A 47 -2.01 2.52 -10.76
N ARG A 48 -2.40 3.47 -11.62
CA ARG A 48 -3.53 3.34 -12.53
C ARG A 48 -3.44 2.05 -13.35
N ASP A 49 -2.33 1.85 -14.05
CA ASP A 49 -2.18 0.73 -14.98
C ASP A 49 -2.20 -0.62 -14.26
N HIS A 50 -1.51 -0.71 -13.11
CA HIS A 50 -1.50 -1.93 -12.31
C HIS A 50 -2.89 -2.34 -11.85
N LEU A 51 -3.71 -1.38 -11.40
CA LEU A 51 -5.08 -1.71 -10.97
C LEU A 51 -5.99 -2.03 -12.15
N LEU A 52 -5.84 -1.34 -13.29
CA LEU A 52 -6.61 -1.62 -14.50
C LEU A 52 -6.34 -3.02 -15.04
N GLU A 53 -5.08 -3.42 -15.17
CA GLU A 53 -4.71 -4.78 -15.62
C GLU A 53 -5.19 -5.85 -14.63
N TRP A 54 -5.06 -5.58 -13.33
CA TRP A 54 -5.58 -6.49 -12.31
C TRP A 54 -7.09 -6.71 -12.44
N ILE A 55 -7.85 -5.63 -12.62
CA ILE A 55 -9.31 -5.70 -12.75
C ILE A 55 -9.73 -6.39 -14.05
N LYS A 56 -9.04 -6.15 -15.17
CA LYS A 56 -9.33 -6.83 -16.44
C LYS A 56 -9.31 -8.36 -16.29
N ILE A 57 -8.37 -8.89 -15.50
CA ILE A 57 -8.18 -10.33 -15.30
C ILE A 57 -9.03 -10.87 -14.14
N LYS A 58 -9.09 -10.14 -13.01
CA LYS A 58 -9.66 -10.66 -11.75
C LYS A 58 -11.04 -10.10 -11.40
N GLY A 59 -11.44 -8.96 -11.96
CA GLY A 59 -12.74 -8.33 -11.73
C GLY A 59 -13.00 -7.90 -10.27
N LYS A 60 -11.95 -7.78 -9.43
CA LYS A 60 -12.08 -7.46 -8.01
C LYS A 60 -10.87 -6.71 -7.46
N CYS A 61 -11.07 -5.95 -6.39
CA CYS A 61 -10.00 -5.26 -5.68
C CYS A 61 -9.01 -6.27 -5.03
N PRO A 62 -7.69 -6.12 -5.21
CA PRO A 62 -6.69 -7.01 -4.59
C PRO A 62 -6.66 -6.89 -3.07
N PHE A 63 -7.07 -5.74 -2.52
CA PHE A 63 -7.01 -5.48 -1.08
C PHE A 63 -8.30 -5.87 -0.34
N CYS A 64 -9.47 -5.45 -0.82
CA CYS A 64 -10.74 -5.68 -0.12
C CYS A 64 -11.63 -6.76 -0.72
N GLY A 65 -11.23 -7.36 -1.86
CA GLY A 65 -11.94 -8.47 -2.50
C GLY A 65 -13.27 -8.12 -3.17
N ARG A 66 -13.79 -6.89 -3.01
CA ARG A 66 -15.04 -6.46 -3.66
C ARG A 66 -14.90 -6.43 -5.18
N LYS A 67 -15.97 -6.82 -5.88
CA LYS A 67 -16.08 -6.70 -7.33
C LYS A 67 -15.81 -5.26 -7.73
N LEU A 68 -14.98 -5.08 -8.75
CA LEU A 68 -14.51 -3.78 -9.18
C LEU A 68 -14.38 -3.82 -10.70
N ASN A 69 -14.98 -2.85 -11.37
CA ASN A 69 -14.92 -2.70 -12.83
C ASN A 69 -14.20 -1.38 -13.18
N GLN A 70 -13.68 -1.28 -14.41
CA GLN A 70 -12.94 -0.08 -14.86
C GLN A 70 -13.78 1.20 -14.77
N ASN A 71 -15.07 1.13 -15.10
CA ASN A 71 -15.99 2.29 -15.07
C ASN A 71 -16.20 2.87 -13.67
N GLN A 72 -15.81 2.16 -12.61
CA GLN A 72 -15.96 2.60 -11.23
C GLN A 72 -14.71 3.29 -10.69
N LEU A 73 -13.62 3.27 -11.45
CA LEU A 73 -12.41 4.00 -11.11
C LEU A 73 -12.55 5.44 -11.57
N LYS A 74 -12.20 6.38 -10.69
CA LYS A 74 -11.98 7.77 -11.09
C LYS A 74 -10.60 7.79 -11.77
N LEU A 75 -10.63 8.04 -13.08
CA LEU A 75 -9.48 8.09 -13.99
C LEU A 75 -9.10 9.53 -14.29
#